data_AF-A0A973W1V5-F1
#
_entry.id   AF-A0A973W1V5-F1
#
_cell.length_a   1.000
_cell.length_b   1.000
_cell.length_c   1.000
_cell.angle_alpha   90.00
_cell.angle_beta   90.00
_cell.angle_gamma   90.00
#
_symmetry.space_group_name_H-M   'P 1'
#
loop_
_entity.id
_entity.type
_entity.pdbx_description
1 polymer ?
#
loop_
_entity_poly.entity_id
_entity_poly.type
_entity_poly.pdbx_seq_one_letter_code
_entity_poly.pdbx_strand_id
1 'polypeptide(L)'
;MSRTLYPAPSRTELASRTRVVTAEALREYENLYSADYRYASDPDALLIKDGHIEIPARMWAFFLAKQRVDEQIEPLLKNFDRQLLRQQDLVDKIGFLSPAILVNEGLNGVAGTDSRRFLAFKNQTEEFHNVWRKYFVPLIANDRATTVGDVESLPRWKWREISADENNHRIWSKIGLMLVLLAGLAWATVFGVSRGSII
;
A
#
# COMPACT_ATOMS: atom_id res chain seq x y z
N MET A 1 25.01 -0.20 -6.98
CA MET A 1 24.87 1.24 -7.34
C MET A 1 23.49 1.84 -7.02
N SER A 2 22.39 1.08 -6.92
CA SER A 2 21.06 1.64 -6.60
C SER A 2 20.87 2.11 -5.14
N ARG A 3 21.48 1.42 -4.15
CA ARG A 3 21.35 1.74 -2.72
C ARG A 3 21.91 3.11 -2.31
N THR A 4 22.82 3.68 -3.09
CA THR A 4 23.50 4.95 -2.79
C THR A 4 22.70 6.17 -3.25
N LEU A 5 21.86 6.02 -4.28
CA LEU A 5 21.04 7.12 -4.86
C LEU A 5 19.66 7.20 -4.21
N TYR A 6 19.08 6.05 -3.84
CA TYR A 6 17.80 5.97 -3.12
C TYR A 6 17.91 4.87 -2.05
N PRO A 7 18.26 5.20 -0.79
CA PRO A 7 18.34 4.19 0.27
C PRO A 7 16.96 3.55 0.49
N ALA A 8 16.95 2.26 0.83
CA ALA A 8 15.70 1.57 1.15
C ALA A 8 15.11 2.15 2.43
N PRO A 9 13.82 2.50 2.44
CA PRO A 9 13.21 3.03 3.64
C PRO A 9 13.23 1.96 4.74
N SER A 10 13.57 2.38 5.96
CA SER A 10 13.74 1.45 7.08
C SER A 10 12.39 0.94 7.59
N ARG A 11 12.13 -0.36 7.41
CA ARG A 11 10.93 -1.01 7.97
C ARG A 11 10.93 -1.00 9.50
N THR A 12 12.11 -1.09 10.11
CA THR A 12 12.26 -1.01 11.56
C THR A 12 11.93 0.39 12.06
N GLU A 13 12.37 1.44 11.35
CA GLU A 13 12.03 2.81 11.70
C GLU A 13 10.53 3.06 11.55
N LEU A 14 9.92 2.62 10.45
CA LEU A 14 8.47 2.72 10.24
C LEU A 14 7.69 2.05 11.38
N ALA A 15 8.08 0.83 11.76
CA ALA A 15 7.44 0.10 12.86
C ALA A 15 7.66 0.78 14.22
N SER A 16 8.85 1.33 14.47
CA SER A 16 9.15 2.07 15.69
C SER A 16 8.31 3.35 15.78
N ARG A 17 8.29 4.18 14.72
CA ARG A 17 7.48 5.39 14.65
C ARG A 17 5.98 5.09 14.81
N THR A 18 5.49 4.03 14.16
CA THR A 18 4.09 3.58 14.30
C THR A 18 3.74 3.28 15.75
N ARG A 19 4.62 2.58 16.48
CA ARG A 19 4.41 2.27 17.90
C ARG A 19 4.38 3.53 18.76
N VAL A 20 5.31 4.46 18.51
CA VAL A 20 5.37 5.75 19.23
C VAL A 20 4.08 6.54 19.02
N VAL A 21 3.68 6.74 17.77
CA VAL A 21 2.43 7.45 17.43
C VAL A 21 1.20 6.78 18.04
N THR A 22 1.16 5.44 18.05
CA THR A 22 0.06 4.69 18.68
C THR A 22 0.03 4.92 20.19
N ALA A 23 1.19 4.88 20.87
CA ALA A 23 1.27 5.13 22.30
C ALA A 23 0.86 6.57 22.66
N GLU A 24 1.30 7.55 21.86
CA GLU A 24 0.92 8.96 22.03
C GLU A 24 -0.58 9.17 21.84
N ALA A 25 -1.18 8.61 20.80
CA ALA A 25 -2.62 8.70 20.56
C ALA A 25 -3.45 8.03 21.67
N LEU A 26 -3.00 6.88 22.20
CA LEU A 26 -3.66 6.24 23.34
C LEU A 26 -3.59 7.10 24.60
N ARG A 27 -2.43 7.73 24.85
CA ARG A 27 -2.21 8.63 25.98
C ARG A 27 -3.06 9.89 25.88
N GLU A 28 -3.25 10.43 24.67
CA GLU A 28 -4.08 11.61 24.40
C GLU A 28 -5.53 11.41 24.88
N TYR A 29 -6.06 10.19 24.79
CA TYR A 29 -7.44 9.85 25.20
C TYR A 29 -7.53 9.00 26.48
N GLU A 30 -6.46 8.92 27.28
CA GLU A 30 -6.36 8.05 28.48
C GLU A 30 -7.50 8.28 29.50
N ASN A 31 -7.95 9.53 29.65
CA ASN A 31 -9.06 9.87 30.54
C ASN A 31 -10.38 9.21 30.12
N LEU A 32 -10.63 9.10 28.81
CA LEU A 32 -11.84 8.45 28.29
C LEU A 32 -11.75 6.92 28.42
N TYR A 33 -10.54 6.35 28.39
CA TYR A 33 -10.32 4.93 28.61
C TYR A 33 -10.58 4.49 30.05
N SER A 34 -10.26 5.34 31.03
CA SER A 34 -10.39 5.03 32.46
C SER A 34 -11.77 5.35 33.04
N ALA A 35 -12.58 6.14 32.33
CA ALA A 35 -13.80 6.73 32.87
C ALA A 35 -15.02 5.81 32.97
N ASP A 36 -15.11 4.72 32.19
CA ASP A 36 -16.40 4.02 32.06
C ASP A 36 -16.30 2.49 31.97
N TYR A 37 -16.84 1.83 33.01
CA TYR A 37 -17.10 0.38 33.07
C TYR A 37 -18.59 0.06 33.19
N ARG A 38 -19.48 1.05 33.14
CA ARG A 38 -20.92 0.90 33.41
C ARG A 38 -21.56 -0.18 32.53
N TYR A 39 -21.14 -0.24 31.27
CA TYR A 39 -21.59 -1.22 30.27
C TYR A 39 -21.21 -2.67 30.58
N ALA A 40 -20.26 -2.95 31.48
CA ALA A 40 -19.98 -4.31 31.95
C ALA A 40 -21.04 -4.81 32.95
N SER A 41 -21.77 -3.89 33.58
CA SER A 41 -22.75 -4.13 34.63
C SER A 41 -24.19 -3.73 34.27
N ASP A 42 -24.37 -2.97 33.19
CA ASP A 42 -25.65 -2.43 32.73
C ASP A 42 -25.86 -2.77 31.24
N PRO A 43 -26.51 -3.91 30.94
CA PRO A 43 -26.82 -4.32 29.56
C PRO A 43 -27.76 -3.34 28.84
N ASP A 44 -28.61 -2.63 29.58
CA ASP A 44 -29.60 -1.70 29.02
C ASP A 44 -28.96 -0.40 28.50
N ALA A 45 -27.72 -0.13 28.88
CA ALA A 45 -26.92 0.99 28.39
C ALA A 45 -26.63 0.92 26.88
N LEU A 46 -26.70 -0.26 26.26
CA LEU A 46 -26.49 -0.45 24.82
C LEU A 46 -27.80 -0.56 24.02
N LEU A 47 -28.94 -0.31 24.65
CA LEU A 47 -30.22 -0.31 23.96
C LEU A 47 -30.35 0.90 23.03
N ILE A 48 -30.90 0.64 21.85
CA ILE A 48 -31.22 1.69 20.88
C ILE A 48 -32.42 2.49 21.40
N LYS A 49 -32.28 3.82 21.45
CA LYS A 49 -33.32 4.76 21.85
C LYS A 49 -33.48 5.80 20.76
N ASP A 50 -34.67 5.92 20.19
CA ASP A 50 -35.00 6.88 19.12
C ASP A 50 -34.05 6.85 17.91
N GLY A 51 -33.51 5.67 17.57
CA GLY A 51 -32.56 5.50 16.47
C GLY A 51 -31.11 5.84 16.82
N HIS A 52 -30.83 6.12 18.10
CA HIS A 52 -29.49 6.39 18.62
C HIS A 52 -29.02 5.30 19.57
N ILE A 53 -27.71 5.13 19.69
CA ILE A 53 -27.06 4.24 20.66
C ILE A 53 -25.99 5.02 21.40
N GLU A 54 -26.02 4.98 22.72
CA GLU A 54 -24.99 5.63 23.54
C GLU A 54 -23.64 4.93 23.27
N ILE A 55 -22.65 5.68 22.77
CA ILE A 55 -21.31 5.16 22.58
C ILE A 55 -20.52 5.33 23.88
N PRO A 56 -20.03 4.23 24.50
CA PRO A 56 -19.20 4.31 25.70
C PRO A 56 -17.98 5.20 25.51
N ALA A 57 -17.61 5.96 26.54
CA ALA A 57 -16.41 6.81 26.53
C ALA A 57 -15.16 6.02 26.09
N ARG A 58 -15.01 4.77 26.52
CA ARG A 58 -13.93 3.87 26.11
C ARG A 58 -13.95 3.56 24.61
N MET A 59 -15.12 3.29 24.03
CA MET A 59 -15.25 3.05 22.58
C MET A 59 -14.96 4.32 21.78
N TRP A 60 -15.41 5.46 22.29
CA TRP A 60 -15.10 6.77 21.73
C TRP A 60 -13.59 7.06 21.75
N ALA A 61 -12.91 6.75 22.86
CA ALA A 61 -11.46 6.85 22.99
C ALA A 61 -10.73 5.99 21.93
N PHE A 62 -11.18 4.75 21.73
CA PHE A 62 -10.65 3.87 20.68
C PHE A 62 -10.84 4.46 19.29
N PHE A 63 -12.01 5.00 18.99
CA PHE A 63 -12.30 5.61 17.71
C PHE A 63 -11.39 6.83 17.44
N LEU A 64 -11.30 7.74 18.40
CA LEU A 64 -10.46 8.94 18.28
C LEU A 64 -8.98 8.60 18.19
N ALA A 65 -8.49 7.67 19.02
CA ALA A 65 -7.10 7.22 18.97
C ALA A 65 -6.76 6.63 17.60
N LYS A 66 -7.66 5.83 17.00
CA LYS A 66 -7.46 5.28 15.65
C LYS A 66 -7.41 6.36 14.58
N GLN A 67 -8.33 7.33 14.59
CA GLN A 67 -8.29 8.46 13.66
C GLN A 67 -6.97 9.24 13.78
N ARG A 68 -6.56 9.52 15.02
CA ARG A 68 -5.33 10.25 15.33
C ARG A 68 -4.08 9.52 14.84
N VAL A 69 -4.02 8.19 15.01
CA VAL A 69 -2.93 7.36 14.48
C VAL A 69 -2.89 7.43 12.96
N ASP A 70 -4.03 7.30 12.29
CA ASP A 70 -4.10 7.32 10.83
C ASP A 70 -3.59 8.66 10.27
N GLU A 71 -4.06 9.78 10.83
CA GLU A 71 -3.65 11.13 10.41
C GLU A 71 -2.14 11.36 10.57
N GLN A 72 -1.54 10.87 11.65
CA GLN A 72 -0.12 11.06 11.93
C GLN A 72 0.78 10.14 11.10
N ILE A 73 0.34 8.91 10.82
CA ILE A 73 1.14 7.92 10.10
C ILE A 73 1.03 8.09 8.59
N GLU A 74 -0.08 8.62 8.07
CA GLU A 74 -0.31 8.74 6.63
C GLU A 74 0.85 9.45 5.87
N PRO A 75 1.41 10.58 6.33
CA PRO A 75 2.54 11.22 5.66
C PRO A 75 3.80 10.34 5.64
N LEU A 76 4.03 9.58 6.72
CA LEU A 76 5.18 8.67 6.83
C LEU A 76 5.04 7.50 5.84
N LEU A 77 3.85 6.92 5.71
CA LEU A 77 3.57 5.87 4.71
C LEU A 77 3.74 6.39 3.29
N LYS A 78 3.18 7.56 2.96
CA LYS A 78 3.35 8.20 1.64
C LYS A 78 4.83 8.44 1.30
N ASN A 79 5.64 8.82 2.28
CA ASN A 79 7.08 8.98 2.11
C ASN A 79 7.78 7.65 1.83
N PHE A 80 7.45 6.61 2.60
CA PHE A 80 7.96 5.26 2.42
C PHE A 80 7.66 4.73 1.01
N ASP A 81 6.41 4.86 0.57
CA ASP A 81 5.97 4.39 -0.75
C ASP A 81 6.65 5.12 -1.89
N ARG A 82 6.80 6.44 -1.77
CA ARG A 82 7.52 7.24 -2.76
C ARG A 82 8.98 6.82 -2.90
N GLN A 83 9.64 6.43 -1.81
CA GLN A 83 11.01 5.92 -1.88
C GLN A 83 11.05 4.55 -2.57
N LEU A 84 10.12 3.66 -2.23
CA LEU A 84 10.02 2.33 -2.85
C LEU A 84 9.76 2.43 -4.36
N LEU A 85 8.88 3.34 -4.78
CA LEU A 85 8.60 3.62 -6.18
C LEU A 85 9.82 4.10 -6.96
N ARG A 86 10.63 4.99 -6.37
CA ARG A 86 11.88 5.47 -6.99
C ARG A 86 12.90 4.33 -7.17
N GLN A 87 12.96 3.39 -6.23
CA GLN A 87 13.80 2.21 -6.37
C GLN A 87 13.31 1.30 -7.50
N GLN A 88 12.01 1.06 -7.59
CA GLN A 88 11.44 0.24 -8.65
C GLN A 88 11.63 0.88 -10.03
N ASP A 89 11.45 2.21 -10.16
CA ASP A 89 11.70 2.93 -11.41
C ASP A 89 13.15 2.83 -11.85
N LEU A 90 14.11 2.89 -10.91
CA LEU A 90 15.52 2.68 -11.22
C LEU A 90 15.78 1.25 -11.72
N VAL A 91 15.23 0.23 -11.03
CA VAL A 91 15.33 -1.18 -11.46
C VAL A 91 14.69 -1.35 -12.83
N ASP A 92 13.54 -0.74 -13.08
CA ASP A 92 12.85 -0.80 -14.38
C ASP A 92 13.71 -0.22 -15.52
N LYS A 93 14.42 0.88 -15.25
CA LYS A 93 15.28 1.58 -16.22
C LYS A 93 16.59 0.86 -16.50
N ILE A 94 17.24 0.26 -15.50
CA ILE A 94 18.55 -0.40 -15.67
C ILE A 94 18.47 -1.91 -15.82
N GLY A 95 17.30 -2.50 -15.55
CA GLY A 95 17.08 -3.94 -15.51
C GLY A 95 17.29 -4.66 -16.85
N PHE A 96 17.26 -3.94 -17.98
CA PHE A 96 17.59 -4.52 -19.30
C PHE A 96 19.04 -5.01 -19.39
N LEU A 97 19.94 -4.53 -18.53
CA LEU A 97 21.32 -5.02 -18.44
C LEU A 97 21.43 -6.37 -17.72
N SER A 98 20.34 -6.87 -17.14
CA SER A 98 20.33 -8.13 -16.38
C SER A 98 19.24 -9.06 -16.91
N PRO A 99 19.60 -10.05 -17.75
CA PRO A 99 18.67 -11.08 -18.22
C PRO A 99 17.95 -11.80 -17.07
N ALA A 100 18.64 -12.00 -15.94
CA ALA A 100 18.06 -12.62 -14.74
C ALA A 100 16.92 -11.79 -14.13
N ILE A 101 17.05 -10.46 -14.07
CA ILE A 101 15.99 -9.57 -13.57
C ILE A 101 14.78 -9.63 -14.50
N LEU A 102 15.01 -9.61 -15.81
CA LEU A 102 13.96 -9.65 -16.83
C LEU A 102 13.11 -10.93 -16.77
N VAL A 103 13.77 -12.09 -16.64
CA VAL A 103 13.09 -13.38 -16.49
C VAL A 103 12.31 -13.44 -15.17
N ASN A 104 12.92 -13.00 -14.07
CA ASN A 104 12.27 -13.01 -12.76
C ASN A 104 11.04 -12.09 -12.73
N GLU A 105 11.11 -10.89 -13.32
CA GLU A 105 9.93 -10.00 -13.47
C GLU A 105 8.84 -10.64 -14.32
N GLY A 106 9.20 -11.29 -15.44
CA GLY A 106 8.25 -12.00 -16.29
C GLY A 106 7.53 -13.13 -15.57
N LEU A 107 8.27 -13.98 -14.84
CA LEU A 107 7.70 -15.08 -14.06
C LEU A 107 6.79 -14.58 -12.95
N ASN A 108 7.19 -13.52 -12.23
CA ASN A 108 6.34 -12.90 -11.21
C ASN A 108 5.08 -12.27 -11.81
N GLY A 109 5.17 -11.69 -13.01
CA GLY A 109 4.01 -11.17 -13.73
C GLY A 109 3.02 -12.26 -14.12
N VAL A 110 3.51 -13.40 -14.64
CA VAL A 110 2.65 -14.57 -14.97
C VAL A 110 2.04 -15.18 -13.72
N ALA A 111 2.80 -15.26 -12.62
CA ALA A 111 2.31 -15.72 -11.34
C ALA A 111 1.35 -14.72 -10.65
N GLY A 112 1.25 -13.49 -11.16
CA GLY A 112 0.46 -12.41 -10.57
C GLY A 112 0.98 -11.93 -9.21
N THR A 113 2.27 -12.14 -8.94
CA THR A 113 2.98 -11.75 -7.71
C THR A 113 3.96 -10.60 -7.94
N ASP A 114 3.84 -9.91 -9.07
CA ASP A 114 4.70 -8.78 -9.40
C ASP A 114 4.43 -7.57 -8.49
N SER A 115 5.45 -6.72 -8.35
CA SER A 115 5.40 -5.51 -7.53
C SER A 115 4.29 -4.53 -7.93
N ARG A 116 3.89 -4.51 -9.21
CA ARG A 116 2.85 -3.59 -9.71
C ARG A 116 1.46 -4.05 -9.26
N ARG A 117 1.16 -5.34 -9.36
CA ARG A 117 -0.11 -5.90 -8.86
C ARG A 117 -0.23 -5.74 -7.34
N PHE A 118 0.87 -5.94 -6.61
CA PHE A 118 0.92 -5.63 -5.17
C PHE A 118 0.63 -4.15 -4.88
N LEU A 119 1.26 -3.23 -5.61
CA LEU A 119 1.02 -1.79 -5.44
C LEU A 119 -0.42 -1.39 -5.80
N ALA A 120 -0.97 -1.94 -6.88
CA ALA A 120 -2.34 -1.71 -7.28
C ALA A 120 -3.34 -2.22 -6.22
N PHE A 121 -3.11 -3.41 -5.68
CA PHE A 121 -3.86 -3.94 -4.55
C PHE A 121 -3.82 -3.03 -3.34
N LYS A 122 -2.61 -2.58 -2.96
CA LYS A 122 -2.43 -1.64 -1.86
C LYS A 122 -3.23 -0.35 -2.08
N ASN A 123 -3.05 0.30 -3.23
CA ASN A 123 -3.73 1.58 -3.54
C ASN A 123 -5.25 1.42 -3.56
N GLN A 124 -5.78 0.35 -4.16
CA GLN A 124 -7.22 0.08 -4.17
C GLN A 124 -7.76 -0.21 -2.77
N THR A 125 -6.97 -0.86 -1.91
CA THR A 125 -7.35 -1.10 -0.51
C THR A 125 -7.37 0.20 0.28
N GLU A 126 -6.41 1.10 0.08
CA GLU A 126 -6.39 2.44 0.70
C GLU A 126 -7.57 3.30 0.23
N GLU A 127 -7.87 3.30 -1.08
CA GLU A 127 -9.03 3.99 -1.63
C GLU A 127 -10.34 3.47 -1.01
N PHE A 128 -10.50 2.16 -0.94
CA PHE A 128 -11.68 1.56 -0.32
C PHE A 128 -11.74 1.81 1.19
N HIS A 129 -10.61 1.79 1.89
CA HIS A 129 -10.54 2.12 3.30
C HIS A 129 -11.04 3.56 3.56
N ASN A 130 -10.74 4.50 2.65
CA ASN A 130 -11.27 5.86 2.73
C ASN A 130 -12.78 5.92 2.48
N VAL A 131 -13.31 5.12 1.56
CA VAL A 131 -14.78 4.97 1.37
C VAL A 131 -15.43 4.42 2.65
N TRP A 132 -14.83 3.37 3.22
CA TRP A 132 -15.29 2.77 4.47
C TRP A 132 -15.30 3.77 5.63
N ARG A 133 -14.23 4.55 5.78
CA ARG A 133 -14.13 5.61 6.78
C ARG A 133 -15.23 6.66 6.60
N LYS A 134 -15.42 7.16 5.38
CA LYS A 134 -16.46 8.16 5.07
C LYS A 134 -17.88 7.64 5.36
N TYR A 135 -18.08 6.32 5.26
CA TYR A 135 -19.35 5.68 5.59
C TYR A 135 -19.58 5.63 7.11
N PHE A 136 -18.61 5.11 7.89
CA PHE A 136 -18.80 4.84 9.32
C PHE A 136 -18.51 6.01 10.26
N VAL A 137 -17.62 6.93 9.89
CA VAL A 137 -17.28 8.07 10.77
C VAL A 137 -18.51 8.90 11.15
N PRO A 138 -19.43 9.27 10.23
CA PRO A 138 -20.63 10.00 10.61
C PRO A 138 -21.60 9.18 11.48
N LEU A 139 -21.68 7.86 11.29
CA LEU A 139 -22.51 6.98 12.13
C LEU A 139 -22.03 7.02 13.58
N ILE A 140 -20.72 6.85 13.77
CA ILE A 140 -20.07 6.87 15.08
C ILE A 140 -20.17 8.27 15.69
N ALA A 141 -19.86 9.33 14.93
CA ALA A 141 -19.82 10.69 15.46
C ALA A 141 -21.18 11.31 15.81
N ASN A 142 -22.29 10.70 15.39
CA ASN A 142 -23.64 11.16 15.70
C ASN A 142 -24.43 10.15 16.54
N ASP A 143 -23.74 9.19 17.17
CA ASP A 143 -24.36 8.15 18.02
C ASP A 143 -25.52 7.42 17.31
N ARG A 144 -25.45 7.29 15.98
CA ARG A 144 -26.56 6.77 15.18
C ARG A 144 -26.52 5.25 15.20
N ALA A 145 -27.63 4.63 15.59
CA ALA A 145 -27.77 3.19 15.51
C ALA A 145 -27.75 2.74 14.04
N THR A 146 -27.08 1.61 13.79
CA THR A 146 -27.04 1.01 12.45
C THR A 146 -28.40 0.41 12.12
N THR A 147 -28.94 0.71 10.94
CA THR A 147 -30.20 0.17 10.45
C THR A 147 -29.98 -0.97 9.43
N VAL A 148 -31.04 -1.71 9.09
CA VAL A 148 -30.99 -2.71 8.01
C VAL A 148 -30.60 -2.07 6.67
N GLY A 149 -31.13 -0.88 6.37
CA GLY A 149 -30.77 -0.14 5.15
C GLY A 149 -29.29 0.26 5.11
N ASP A 150 -28.70 0.58 6.27
CA ASP A 150 -27.25 0.82 6.36
C ASP A 150 -26.45 -0.46 6.09
N VAL A 151 -26.95 -1.63 6.48
CA VAL A 151 -26.30 -2.92 6.19
C VAL A 151 -26.38 -3.25 4.70
N GLU A 152 -27.52 -3.00 4.07
CA GLU A 152 -27.74 -3.24 2.64
C GLU A 152 -26.87 -2.32 1.76
N SER A 153 -26.64 -1.09 2.21
CA SER A 153 -25.83 -0.09 1.51
C SER A 153 -24.34 -0.09 1.87
N LEU A 154 -23.88 -1.07 2.66
CA LEU A 154 -22.47 -1.20 3.04
C LEU A 154 -21.55 -1.18 1.80
N PRO A 155 -20.48 -0.36 1.82
CA PRO A 155 -19.47 -0.40 0.78
C PRO A 155 -18.88 -1.80 0.66
N ARG A 156 -18.79 -2.32 -0.57
CA ARG A 156 -18.21 -3.64 -0.85
C ARG A 156 -16.93 -3.49 -1.64
N TRP A 157 -15.84 -4.06 -1.13
CA TRP A 157 -14.59 -4.09 -1.86
C TRP A 157 -14.71 -5.05 -3.05
N LYS A 158 -14.19 -4.62 -4.20
CA LYS A 158 -14.03 -5.46 -5.38
C LYS A 158 -12.69 -5.13 -6.02
N TRP A 159 -11.91 -6.16 -6.27
CA TRP A 159 -10.67 -6.04 -7.02
C TRP A 159 -10.95 -5.53 -8.44
N ARG A 160 -10.24 -4.48 -8.85
CA ARG A 160 -10.19 -4.01 -10.25
C ARG A 160 -8.87 -4.49 -10.84
N GLU A 161 -8.95 -5.36 -11.85
CA GLU A 161 -7.75 -5.88 -12.50
C GLU A 161 -6.99 -4.75 -13.22
N ILE A 162 -5.66 -4.87 -13.24
CA ILE A 162 -4.78 -3.95 -13.97
C ILE A 162 -4.79 -4.31 -15.46
N SER A 163 -4.74 -3.31 -16.34
CA SER A 163 -4.73 -3.53 -17.79
C SER A 163 -3.49 -4.34 -18.20
N ALA A 164 -3.70 -5.49 -18.84
CA ALA A 164 -2.63 -6.38 -19.29
C ALA A 164 -1.76 -5.74 -20.40
N ASP A 165 -2.33 -4.84 -21.21
CA ASP A 165 -1.66 -4.23 -22.36
C ASP A 165 -0.43 -3.39 -21.99
N GLU A 166 -0.49 -2.62 -20.90
CA GLU A 166 0.66 -1.83 -20.43
C GLU A 166 1.83 -2.72 -19.96
N ASN A 167 1.53 -3.88 -19.39
CA ASN A 167 2.56 -4.79 -18.88
C ASN A 167 3.23 -5.56 -20.03
N ASN A 168 2.43 -6.06 -20.96
CA ASN A 168 2.91 -6.86 -22.07
C ASN A 168 3.83 -6.04 -22.99
N HIS A 169 3.43 -4.83 -23.36
CA HIS A 169 4.25 -3.96 -24.23
C HIS A 169 5.62 -3.63 -23.62
N ARG A 170 5.69 -3.40 -22.30
CA ARG A 170 6.93 -3.07 -21.60
C ARG A 170 7.91 -4.25 -21.54
N ILE A 171 7.41 -5.46 -21.33
CA ILE A 171 8.25 -6.67 -21.29
C ILE A 171 8.80 -6.96 -22.69
N TRP A 172 7.93 -6.97 -23.71
CA TRP A 172 8.34 -7.25 -25.09
C TRP A 172 9.30 -6.20 -25.67
N SER A 173 9.11 -4.92 -25.34
CA SER A 173 10.06 -3.86 -25.75
C SER A 173 11.44 -4.04 -25.11
N LYS A 174 11.52 -4.43 -23.83
CA LYS A 174 12.80 -4.74 -23.18
C LYS A 174 13.46 -5.99 -23.76
N ILE A 175 12.70 -7.05 -24.04
CA ILE A 175 13.21 -8.26 -24.71
C ILE A 175 13.75 -7.90 -26.11
N GLY A 176 12.99 -7.14 -26.89
CA GLY A 176 13.42 -6.69 -28.22
C GLY A 176 14.71 -5.87 -28.18
N LEU A 177 14.81 -4.91 -27.26
CA LEU A 177 16.02 -4.10 -27.08
C LEU A 177 17.23 -4.95 -26.67
N MET A 178 17.04 -5.92 -25.77
CA MET A 178 18.09 -6.86 -25.37
C MET A 178 18.58 -7.70 -26.56
N LEU A 179 17.67 -8.22 -27.39
CA LEU A 179 18.01 -8.98 -28.59
C LEU A 179 18.77 -8.14 -29.62
N VAL A 180 18.37 -6.87 -29.82
CA VAL A 180 19.08 -5.93 -30.70
C VAL A 180 20.49 -5.65 -30.17
N LEU A 181 20.66 -5.43 -28.87
CA LEU A 181 21.99 -5.22 -28.26
C LEU A 181 22.88 -6.45 -28.41
N LEU A 182 22.35 -7.66 -28.18
CA LEU A 182 23.09 -8.91 -28.36
C LEU A 182 23.49 -9.12 -29.82
N ALA A 183 22.57 -8.86 -30.76
CA ALA A 183 22.85 -8.93 -32.20
C ALA A 183 23.92 -7.92 -32.63
N GLY A 184 23.86 -6.67 -32.13
CA GLY A 184 24.88 -5.65 -32.39
C GLY A 184 26.25 -6.02 -31.83
N LEU A 185 26.30 -6.62 -30.64
CA LEU A 185 27.54 -7.11 -30.04
C LEU A 185 28.14 -8.27 -30.84
N ALA A 186 27.31 -9.22 -31.27
CA ALA A 186 27.74 -10.32 -32.15
C ALA A 186 28.22 -9.82 -33.51
N TRP A 187 27.57 -8.79 -34.07
CA TRP A 187 28.00 -8.18 -35.32
C TRP A 187 29.36 -7.46 -35.16
N ALA A 188 29.55 -6.72 -34.07
CA ALA A 188 30.79 -6.02 -33.77
C ALA A 188 31.98 -6.99 -33.52
N THR A 189 31.75 -8.15 -32.89
CA THR A 189 32.81 -9.15 -32.69
C THR A 189 33.19 -9.82 -34.02
N VAL A 190 32.21 -10.22 -34.84
CA VAL A 190 32.46 -10.84 -36.16
C VAL A 190 33.19 -9.88 -37.11
N PHE A 191 32.78 -8.61 -37.18
CA PHE A 191 33.42 -7.62 -38.06
C PHE A 191 34.69 -7.00 -37.48
N GLY A 192 34.81 -6.90 -36.15
CA GLY A 192 36.02 -6.42 -35.47
C GLY A 192 37.19 -7.40 -35.57
N VAL A 193 36.93 -8.71 -35.49
CA VAL A 193 37.92 -9.76 -35.74
C VAL A 193 38.41 -9.75 -37.20
N SER A 194 37.55 -9.39 -38.16
CA SER A 194 37.93 -9.28 -39.58
C SER A 194 38.89 -8.12 -39.87
N ARG A 195 38.94 -7.08 -39.02
CA ARG A 195 39.83 -5.92 -39.19
C ARG A 195 41.19 -6.08 -38.45
N GLY A 196 41.33 -7.08 -37.59
CA GLY A 196 42.54 -7.31 -36.79
C GLY A 196 43.52 -8.35 -37.35
N SER A 197 43.22 -8.96 -38.50
CA SER A 197 44.07 -10.00 -39.13
C SER A 197 44.65 -9.51 -40.46
N ILE A 198 45.35 -8.38 -40.42
CA ILE A 198 46.38 -8.02 -41.40
C ILE A 198 47.49 -7.32 -40.62
N ILE A 199 48.52 -8.09 -40.25
CA ILE A 199 49.97 -7.82 -40.14
C ILE A 199 50.57 -8.99 -39.35
#